data_AF-A0A1V5N2Z0-F1
#
_entry.id   AF-A0A1V5N2Z0-F1
#
_cell.length_a   1.000
_cell.length_b   1.000
_cell.length_c   1.000
_cell.angle_alpha   90.00
_cell.angle_beta   90.00
_cell.angle_gamma   90.00
#
_symmetry.space_group_name_H-M   'P 1'
#
loop_
_entity.id
_entity.type
_entity.pdbx_description
1 polymer ?
#
loop_
_entity_poly.entity_id
_entity_poly.type
_entity_poly.pdbx_seq_one_letter_code
_entity_poly.pdbx_strand_id
1 'polypeptide(L)'
;MKSIEILSNIQNRWHKVYWFSRMLINNDKYIAIGKEPGLLSTIASSLRIVAGEHQKKNTLKIQKQTLRNIIEERYKKTSSRNNRVQRLLQELEEEIETLQDMEVFILTCENVMIPLHQAISNIPSDDKEFTLNIAKSFLDIQGEKGLATVISLWDDLGVKGCLTAERTEIVRAFATLRILLNKDYIVKEEEKDIILTAFTQEFERRAAQKRKKRAGGSLEDVTDFILEYYGIKRATAPAHFQADIEVDNWVKTKDGWLIGISCKRTIRERWKQVASAESTVLSKFKIKYIFHIVTYDEDLSDDKLSLLGGLRHVFYLPDDSRRLKYASEHVGLKNYVRPISQLVDDLKKQ
;
A
#
# COMPACT_ATOMS: atom_id res chain seq x y z
N MET A 1 -37.25 -16.01 14.33
CA MET A 1 -36.61 -16.75 13.22
C MET A 1 -35.58 -17.70 13.80
N LYS A 2 -35.61 -18.98 13.44
CA LYS A 2 -34.64 -19.96 13.95
C LYS A 2 -33.30 -19.76 13.26
N SER A 3 -32.18 -19.90 13.98
CA SER A 3 -30.82 -19.64 13.48
C SER A 3 -30.47 -20.36 12.16
N ILE A 4 -31.12 -21.49 11.89
CA ILE A 4 -30.98 -22.28 10.67
C ILE A 4 -31.57 -21.55 9.44
N GLU A 5 -32.71 -20.86 9.57
CA GLU A 5 -33.28 -20.04 8.48
C GLU A 5 -32.39 -18.84 8.13
N ILE A 6 -31.76 -18.25 9.16
CA ILE A 6 -30.83 -17.13 8.97
C ILE A 6 -29.58 -17.61 8.22
N LEU A 7 -29.03 -18.78 8.59
CA LEU A 7 -27.87 -19.36 7.93
C LEU A 7 -28.17 -19.82 6.49
N SER A 8 -29.33 -20.42 6.23
CA SER A 8 -29.74 -20.80 4.86
C SER A 8 -29.97 -19.59 3.97
N ASN A 9 -30.43 -18.46 4.53
CA ASN A 9 -30.56 -17.21 3.79
C ASN A 9 -29.19 -16.59 3.46
N ILE A 10 -28.17 -16.80 4.30
CA ILE A 10 -26.80 -16.31 4.06
C ILE A 10 -26.01 -17.23 3.12
N GLN A 11 -26.21 -18.55 3.19
CA GLN A 11 -25.58 -19.55 2.30
C GLN A 11 -26.40 -19.79 1.03
N ASN A 12 -26.76 -18.71 0.33
CA ASN A 12 -27.36 -18.81 -0.99
C ASN A 12 -26.28 -18.66 -2.09
N ARG A 13 -26.68 -18.80 -3.36
CA ARG A 13 -25.79 -18.73 -4.52
C ARG A 13 -24.91 -17.47 -4.57
N TRP A 14 -25.38 -16.34 -4.04
CA TRP A 14 -24.66 -15.07 -4.07
C TRP A 14 -23.44 -15.05 -3.15
N HIS A 15 -23.33 -16.00 -2.22
CA HIS A 15 -22.10 -16.21 -1.45
C HIS A 15 -20.89 -16.51 -2.36
N LYS A 16 -21.11 -17.09 -3.55
CA LYS A 16 -20.05 -17.34 -4.54
C LYS A 16 -19.41 -16.05 -5.06
N VAL A 17 -20.10 -14.90 -5.00
CA VAL A 17 -19.50 -13.60 -5.36
C VAL A 17 -18.23 -13.33 -4.56
N TYR A 18 -18.26 -13.62 -3.25
CA TYR A 18 -17.08 -13.47 -2.39
C TYR A 18 -15.96 -14.38 -2.89
N TRP A 19 -16.19 -15.68 -3.04
CA TRP A 19 -15.16 -16.63 -3.43
C TRP A 19 -14.60 -16.38 -4.82
N PHE A 20 -15.44 -16.07 -5.80
CA PHE A 20 -14.99 -15.66 -7.13
C PHE A 20 -14.11 -14.40 -7.03
N SER A 21 -14.51 -13.39 -6.27
CA SER A 21 -13.68 -12.19 -6.05
C SER A 21 -12.29 -12.55 -5.47
N ARG A 22 -12.23 -13.50 -4.52
CA ARG A 22 -10.99 -14.01 -3.93
C ARG A 22 -10.11 -14.74 -4.95
N MET A 23 -10.70 -15.61 -5.77
CA MET A 23 -10.00 -16.37 -6.79
C MET A 23 -9.42 -15.45 -7.86
N LEU A 24 -10.22 -14.48 -8.32
CA LEU A 24 -9.84 -13.55 -9.37
C LEU A 24 -8.67 -12.64 -8.95
N ILE A 25 -8.42 -12.41 -7.66
CA ILE A 25 -7.40 -11.46 -7.20
C ILE A 25 -6.16 -12.10 -6.55
N ASN A 26 -6.20 -13.39 -6.22
CA ASN A 26 -5.12 -14.08 -5.52
C ASN A 26 -3.98 -14.44 -6.50
N ASN A 27 -2.89 -13.68 -6.42
CA ASN A 27 -1.72 -13.86 -7.29
C ASN A 27 -0.77 -14.99 -6.81
N ASP A 28 -0.81 -15.34 -5.53
CA ASP A 28 0.08 -16.36 -4.97
C ASP A 28 -0.41 -17.75 -5.37
N LYS A 29 -1.73 -17.95 -5.33
CA LYS A 29 -2.39 -19.20 -5.73
C LYS A 29 -2.70 -19.25 -7.23
N TYR A 30 -3.08 -18.12 -7.84
CA TYR A 30 -3.52 -18.02 -9.24
C TYR A 30 -2.78 -16.92 -10.01
N ILE A 31 -3.46 -16.23 -10.95
CA ILE A 31 -2.91 -15.24 -11.88
C ILE A 31 -3.49 -13.83 -11.73
N ALA A 32 -4.32 -13.61 -10.70
CA ALA A 32 -4.89 -12.31 -10.35
C ALA A 32 -5.56 -11.52 -11.51
N ILE A 33 -6.32 -12.20 -12.38
CA ILE A 33 -7.04 -11.59 -13.53
C ILE A 33 -8.02 -10.48 -13.14
N GLY A 34 -8.45 -10.45 -11.88
CA GLY A 34 -9.23 -9.37 -11.26
C GLY A 34 -8.54 -8.01 -11.27
N LYS A 35 -7.26 -7.94 -11.67
CA LYS A 35 -6.52 -6.69 -11.93
C LYS A 35 -6.54 -6.26 -13.41
N GLU A 36 -7.15 -7.03 -14.30
CA GLU A 36 -7.20 -6.77 -15.74
C GLU A 36 -8.65 -6.47 -16.18
N PRO A 37 -9.17 -5.24 -16.01
CA PRO A 37 -10.58 -4.93 -16.28
C PRO A 37 -10.99 -5.21 -17.73
N GLY A 38 -10.09 -5.02 -18.70
CA GLY A 38 -10.34 -5.39 -20.10
C GLY A 38 -10.56 -6.89 -20.30
N LEU A 39 -9.77 -7.74 -19.62
CA LEU A 39 -9.93 -9.18 -19.68
C LEU A 39 -11.24 -9.63 -19.03
N LEU A 40 -11.60 -9.07 -17.87
CA LEU A 40 -12.87 -9.35 -17.20
C LEU A 40 -14.07 -8.96 -18.08
N SER A 41 -14.00 -7.81 -18.76
CA SER A 41 -15.05 -7.36 -19.68
C SER A 41 -15.19 -8.29 -20.88
N THR A 42 -14.08 -8.73 -21.48
CA THR A 42 -14.09 -9.73 -22.56
C THR A 42 -14.71 -11.04 -22.09
N ILE A 43 -14.28 -11.57 -20.94
CA ILE A 43 -14.84 -12.80 -20.36
C ILE A 43 -16.36 -12.66 -20.20
N ALA A 44 -16.81 -11.64 -19.49
CA ALA A 44 -18.23 -11.50 -19.19
C ALA A 44 -19.10 -11.32 -20.45
N SER A 45 -18.65 -10.47 -21.38
CA SER A 45 -19.35 -10.24 -22.66
C SER A 45 -19.44 -11.51 -23.50
N SER A 46 -18.34 -12.28 -23.62
CA SER A 46 -18.34 -13.55 -24.35
C SER A 46 -19.26 -14.58 -23.72
N LEU A 47 -19.31 -14.67 -22.39
CA LEU A 47 -20.20 -15.60 -21.69
C LEU A 47 -21.68 -15.22 -21.83
N ARG A 48 -22.00 -13.92 -21.88
CA ARG A 48 -23.36 -13.42 -22.16
C ARG A 48 -23.80 -13.72 -23.60
N ILE A 49 -22.91 -13.55 -24.58
CA ILE A 49 -23.21 -13.90 -25.99
C ILE A 49 -23.56 -15.39 -26.11
N VAL A 50 -22.74 -16.27 -25.50
CA VAL A 50 -23.00 -17.72 -25.48
C VAL A 50 -24.35 -18.04 -24.82
N ALA A 51 -24.73 -17.31 -23.76
CA ALA A 51 -26.04 -17.49 -23.11
C ALA A 51 -27.21 -17.10 -24.03
N GLY A 52 -27.04 -16.08 -24.87
CA GLY A 52 -28.07 -15.60 -25.79
C GLY A 52 -28.27 -16.45 -27.06
N GLU A 53 -27.20 -17.05 -27.59
CA GLU A 53 -27.24 -17.77 -28.88
C GLU A 53 -27.63 -19.25 -28.78
N HIS A 54 -27.42 -19.91 -27.63
CA HIS A 54 -27.60 -21.36 -27.51
C HIS A 54 -28.88 -21.78 -26.78
N GLN A 55 -29.66 -22.67 -27.42
CA GLN A 55 -30.74 -23.41 -26.76
C GLN A 55 -30.16 -24.24 -25.59
N LYS A 56 -30.82 -24.17 -24.42
CA LYS A 56 -30.39 -24.57 -23.06
C LYS A 56 -29.55 -25.86 -22.88
N LYS A 57 -29.54 -26.79 -23.85
CA LYS A 57 -29.03 -28.15 -23.66
C LYS A 57 -27.50 -28.28 -23.57
N ASN A 58 -26.71 -27.25 -23.89
CA ASN A 58 -25.24 -27.27 -23.75
C ASN A 58 -24.61 -25.94 -23.32
N THR A 59 -25.41 -24.93 -23.01
CA THR A 59 -24.95 -23.54 -22.79
C THR A 59 -23.84 -23.46 -21.74
N LEU A 60 -23.99 -24.12 -20.60
CA LEU A 60 -22.98 -24.09 -19.53
C LEU A 60 -21.62 -24.66 -19.97
N LYS A 61 -21.64 -25.77 -20.71
CA LYS A 61 -20.42 -26.44 -21.19
C LYS A 61 -19.67 -25.52 -22.17
N ILE A 62 -20.40 -24.85 -23.06
CA ILE A 62 -19.83 -23.89 -24.00
C ILE A 62 -19.28 -22.68 -23.24
N GLN A 63 -20.00 -22.15 -22.25
CA GLN A 63 -19.53 -21.04 -21.41
C GLN A 63 -18.22 -21.40 -20.67
N LYS A 64 -18.14 -22.57 -20.04
CA LYS A 64 -16.90 -23.05 -19.39
C LYS A 64 -15.74 -23.16 -20.38
N GLN A 65 -15.99 -23.72 -21.57
CA GLN A 65 -14.95 -23.84 -22.59
C GLN A 65 -14.49 -22.47 -23.10
N THR A 66 -15.42 -21.53 -23.31
CA THR A 66 -15.11 -20.16 -23.71
C THR A 66 -14.27 -19.45 -22.66
N LEU A 67 -14.63 -19.56 -21.37
CA LEU A 67 -13.84 -19.03 -20.26
C LEU A 67 -12.41 -19.59 -20.27
N ARG A 68 -12.28 -20.91 -20.41
CA ARG A 68 -10.98 -21.60 -20.50
C ARG A 68 -10.14 -21.07 -21.64
N ASN A 69 -10.71 -21.01 -22.85
CA ASN A 69 -10.01 -20.54 -24.05
C ASN A 69 -9.51 -19.10 -23.88
N ILE A 70 -10.34 -18.18 -23.35
CA ILE A 70 -9.96 -16.78 -23.15
C ILE A 70 -8.77 -16.65 -22.18
N ILE A 71 -8.80 -17.37 -21.07
CA ILE A 71 -7.74 -17.31 -20.06
C ILE A 71 -6.46 -17.97 -20.58
N GLU A 72 -6.54 -19.16 -21.19
CA GLU A 72 -5.37 -19.85 -21.72
C GLU A 72 -4.70 -19.04 -22.84
N GLU A 73 -5.49 -18.47 -23.75
CA GLU A 73 -4.99 -17.61 -24.83
C GLU A 73 -4.28 -16.36 -24.28
N ARG A 74 -4.84 -15.72 -23.24
CA ARG A 74 -4.21 -14.56 -22.58
C ARG A 74 -2.81 -14.88 -22.05
N TYR A 75 -2.59 -16.09 -21.56
CA TYR A 75 -1.35 -16.51 -20.89
C TYR A 75 -0.51 -17.51 -21.68
N LYS A 76 -0.85 -17.81 -22.94
CA LYS A 76 -0.15 -18.80 -23.79
C LYS A 76 1.37 -18.58 -23.91
N LYS A 77 1.82 -17.32 -23.86
CA LYS A 77 3.23 -16.94 -23.98
C LYS A 77 3.98 -16.99 -22.63
N THR A 78 3.32 -17.32 -21.52
CA THR A 78 3.90 -17.24 -20.18
C THR A 78 3.93 -18.62 -19.50
N SER A 79 4.84 -19.49 -19.94
CA SER A 79 4.99 -20.87 -19.44
C SER A 79 5.13 -20.95 -17.92
N SER A 80 5.82 -19.98 -17.30
CA SER A 80 6.01 -19.90 -15.85
C SER A 80 4.72 -19.74 -15.05
N ARG A 81 3.62 -19.28 -15.68
CA ARG A 81 2.31 -19.09 -15.03
C ARG A 81 1.33 -20.23 -15.32
N ASN A 82 1.67 -21.19 -16.18
CA ASN A 82 0.74 -22.21 -16.65
C ASN A 82 0.10 -23.01 -15.51
N ASN A 83 0.88 -23.44 -14.51
CA ASN A 83 0.36 -24.17 -13.35
C ASN A 83 -0.69 -23.36 -12.57
N ARG A 84 -0.52 -22.03 -12.46
CA ARG A 84 -1.46 -21.14 -11.76
C ARG A 84 -2.72 -20.89 -12.60
N VAL A 85 -2.56 -20.82 -13.93
CA VAL A 85 -3.69 -20.74 -14.88
C VAL A 85 -4.57 -21.99 -14.77
N GLN A 86 -3.97 -23.18 -14.88
CA GLN A 86 -4.71 -24.44 -14.82
C GLN A 86 -5.39 -24.64 -13.47
N ARG A 87 -4.72 -24.27 -12.36
CA ARG A 87 -5.34 -24.30 -11.03
C ARG A 87 -6.55 -23.36 -10.92
N LEU A 88 -6.47 -22.14 -11.47
CA LEU A 88 -7.61 -21.23 -11.49
C LEU A 88 -8.79 -21.83 -12.25
N LEU A 89 -8.52 -22.36 -13.44
CA LEU A 89 -9.54 -22.92 -14.32
C LEU A 89 -10.21 -24.15 -13.71
N GLN A 90 -9.43 -25.04 -13.10
CA GLN A 90 -9.95 -26.21 -12.42
C GLN A 90 -10.89 -25.81 -11.26
N GLU A 91 -10.46 -24.91 -10.39
CA GLU A 91 -11.30 -24.52 -9.25
C GLU A 91 -12.53 -23.70 -9.70
N LEU A 92 -12.43 -22.89 -10.75
CA LEU A 92 -13.61 -22.23 -11.33
C LEU A 92 -14.59 -23.24 -11.93
N GLU A 93 -14.07 -24.31 -12.52
CA GLU A 93 -14.89 -25.40 -13.08
C GLU A 93 -15.62 -26.19 -11.98
N GLU A 94 -14.98 -26.38 -10.82
CA GLU A 94 -15.56 -26.97 -9.61
C GLU A 94 -16.63 -26.07 -8.98
N GLU A 95 -16.38 -24.75 -8.89
CA GLU A 95 -17.32 -23.80 -8.26
C GLU A 95 -18.53 -23.43 -9.15
N ILE A 96 -18.38 -23.49 -10.48
CA ILE A 96 -19.44 -23.13 -11.44
C ILE A 96 -20.21 -24.39 -11.87
N GLU A 97 -21.08 -24.92 -11.02
CA GLU A 97 -21.81 -26.17 -11.30
C GLU A 97 -23.04 -25.97 -12.20
N THR A 98 -23.66 -24.80 -12.12
CA THR A 98 -24.94 -24.49 -12.77
C THR A 98 -24.87 -23.24 -13.65
N LEU A 99 -25.89 -23.03 -14.50
CA LEU A 99 -26.04 -21.77 -15.25
C LEU A 99 -26.19 -20.57 -14.31
N GLN A 100 -26.87 -20.76 -13.18
CA GLN A 100 -27.01 -19.73 -12.16
C GLN A 100 -25.66 -19.34 -11.56
N ASP A 101 -24.76 -20.28 -11.35
CA ASP A 101 -23.40 -19.98 -10.87
C ASP A 101 -22.60 -19.20 -11.90
N MET A 102 -22.77 -19.53 -13.19
CA MET A 102 -22.14 -18.77 -14.27
C MET A 102 -22.67 -17.34 -14.32
N GLU A 103 -23.96 -17.11 -14.12
CA GLU A 103 -24.52 -15.74 -13.99
C GLU A 103 -23.92 -15.00 -12.78
N VAL A 104 -23.76 -15.67 -11.64
CA VAL A 104 -23.08 -15.09 -10.47
C VAL A 104 -21.62 -14.74 -10.78
N PHE A 105 -20.92 -15.58 -11.54
CA PHE A 105 -19.55 -15.32 -11.99
C PHE A 105 -19.48 -14.11 -12.95
N ILE A 106 -20.38 -14.03 -13.93
CA ILE A 106 -20.49 -12.89 -14.87
C ILE A 106 -20.74 -11.59 -14.08
N LEU A 107 -21.71 -11.59 -13.17
CA LEU A 107 -22.00 -10.45 -12.29
C LEU A 107 -20.78 -10.07 -11.44
N THR A 108 -20.05 -11.05 -10.93
CA THR A 108 -18.83 -10.79 -10.15
C THR A 108 -17.77 -10.09 -11.01
N CYS A 109 -17.59 -10.50 -12.27
CA CYS A 109 -16.67 -9.83 -13.19
C CYS A 109 -17.12 -8.38 -13.47
N GLU A 110 -18.36 -8.18 -13.88
CA GLU A 110 -18.87 -6.90 -14.41
C GLU A 110 -19.21 -5.88 -13.33
N ASN A 111 -19.93 -6.30 -12.30
CA ASN A 111 -20.55 -5.39 -11.34
C ASN A 111 -19.75 -5.29 -10.03
N VAL A 112 -18.86 -6.24 -9.76
CA VAL A 112 -18.02 -6.24 -8.55
C VAL A 112 -16.58 -5.90 -8.91
N MET A 113 -15.89 -6.76 -9.66
CA MET A 113 -14.44 -6.69 -9.83
C MET A 113 -13.98 -5.50 -10.70
N ILE A 114 -14.67 -5.21 -11.80
CA ILE A 114 -14.36 -4.03 -12.65
C ILE A 114 -14.55 -2.72 -11.87
N PRO A 115 -15.72 -2.43 -11.25
CA PRO A 115 -15.90 -1.23 -10.44
C PRO A 115 -14.93 -1.15 -9.27
N LEU A 116 -14.63 -2.28 -8.63
CA LEU A 116 -13.66 -2.33 -7.53
C LEU A 116 -12.26 -1.97 -8.02
N HIS A 117 -11.84 -2.46 -9.19
CA HIS A 117 -10.59 -2.06 -9.80
C HIS A 117 -10.52 -0.54 -10.02
N GLN A 118 -11.58 0.04 -10.61
CA GLN A 118 -11.68 1.47 -10.87
C GLN A 118 -11.67 2.32 -9.60
N ALA A 119 -12.42 1.91 -8.57
CA ALA A 119 -12.43 2.60 -7.28
C ALA A 119 -11.03 2.60 -6.65
N ILE A 120 -10.33 1.47 -6.69
CA ILE A 120 -8.97 1.36 -6.14
C ILE A 120 -7.94 2.16 -6.94
N SER A 121 -8.07 2.26 -8.27
CA SER A 121 -7.18 3.06 -9.10
C SER A 121 -7.36 4.56 -8.87
N ASN A 122 -8.58 5.01 -8.58
CA ASN A 122 -8.90 6.41 -8.33
C ASN A 122 -8.38 6.94 -6.99
N ILE A 123 -8.15 6.05 -6.01
CA ILE A 123 -7.50 6.45 -4.75
C ILE A 123 -6.07 6.90 -5.10
N PRO A 124 -5.61 8.08 -4.64
CA PRO A 124 -4.24 8.51 -4.86
C PRO A 124 -3.22 7.49 -4.33
N SER A 125 -2.14 7.30 -5.09
CA SER A 125 -1.01 6.46 -4.67
C SER A 125 0.00 7.25 -3.84
N ASP A 126 -0.03 8.57 -3.92
CA ASP A 126 0.64 9.51 -3.03
C ASP A 126 -0.24 10.77 -2.90
N ASP A 127 0.04 11.61 -1.91
CA ASP A 127 -0.57 12.93 -1.75
C ASP A 127 0.40 14.04 -2.15
N LYS A 128 1.41 13.71 -2.96
CA LYS A 128 2.63 14.51 -3.17
C LYS A 128 2.29 15.88 -3.71
N GLU A 129 1.44 16.01 -4.72
CA GLU A 129 1.15 17.32 -5.34
C GLU A 129 0.43 18.31 -4.41
N PHE A 130 -0.61 17.85 -3.69
CA PHE A 130 -1.32 18.68 -2.72
C PHE A 130 -0.43 19.06 -1.54
N THR A 131 0.36 18.09 -1.06
CA THR A 131 1.21 18.27 0.10
C THR A 131 2.45 19.09 -0.23
N LEU A 132 3.00 18.98 -1.45
CA LEU A 132 4.09 19.80 -1.99
C LEU A 132 3.76 21.29 -1.97
N ASN A 133 2.60 21.67 -2.47
CA ASN A 133 2.20 23.08 -2.55
C ASN A 133 2.02 23.71 -1.15
N ILE A 134 1.41 22.96 -0.23
CA ILE A 134 1.25 23.42 1.15
C ILE A 134 2.60 23.43 1.88
N ALA A 135 3.40 22.37 1.75
CA ALA A 135 4.72 22.27 2.36
C ALA A 135 5.66 23.38 1.88
N LYS A 136 5.67 23.66 0.57
CA LYS A 136 6.42 24.78 0.00
C LYS A 136 5.99 26.10 0.61
N SER A 137 4.69 26.35 0.73
CA SER A 137 4.17 27.58 1.36
C SER A 137 4.65 27.73 2.82
N PHE A 138 4.69 26.64 3.59
CA PHE A 138 5.23 26.66 4.95
C PHE A 138 6.74 26.95 4.96
N LEU A 139 7.52 26.33 4.08
CA LEU A 139 8.97 26.58 4.00
C LEU A 139 9.29 27.98 3.46
N ASP A 140 8.50 28.51 2.52
CA ASP A 140 8.65 29.87 1.98
C ASP A 140 8.42 30.92 3.09
N ILE A 141 7.49 30.67 4.02
CA ILE A 141 7.14 31.59 5.11
C ILE A 141 8.04 31.40 6.34
N GLN A 142 8.29 30.15 6.76
CA GLN A 142 8.90 29.83 8.05
C GLN A 142 10.34 29.30 7.95
N GLY A 143 10.82 28.99 6.75
CA GLY A 143 12.14 28.42 6.52
C GLY A 143 12.35 27.12 7.31
N GLU A 144 13.53 26.97 7.90
CA GLU A 144 13.94 25.73 8.59
C GLU A 144 13.11 25.45 9.85
N LYS A 145 12.52 26.47 10.48
CA LYS A 145 11.58 26.31 11.60
C LYS A 145 10.27 25.64 11.19
N GLY A 146 9.91 25.72 9.90
CA GLY A 146 8.73 25.04 9.35
C GLY A 146 8.94 23.55 9.09
N LEU A 147 10.18 23.02 9.20
CA LEU A 147 10.49 21.62 8.85
C LEU A 147 9.69 20.60 9.66
N ALA A 148 9.62 20.76 10.98
CA ALA A 148 8.85 19.87 11.85
C ALA A 148 7.36 19.88 11.48
N THR A 149 6.81 21.07 11.23
CA THR A 149 5.43 21.24 10.76
C THR A 149 5.22 20.59 9.40
N VAL A 150 6.12 20.77 8.44
CA VAL A 150 6.02 20.16 7.10
C VAL A 150 6.05 18.63 7.19
N ILE A 151 6.96 18.05 7.97
CA ILE A 151 7.07 16.60 8.13
C ILE A 151 5.80 16.02 8.79
N SER A 152 5.28 16.65 9.85
CA SER A 152 4.05 16.23 10.52
C SER A 152 2.82 16.41 9.62
N LEU A 153 2.69 17.58 8.99
CA LEU A 153 1.58 17.93 8.11
C LEU A 153 1.55 17.03 6.87
N TRP A 154 2.71 16.61 6.36
CA TRP A 154 2.79 15.67 5.25
C TRP A 154 2.32 14.27 5.65
N ASP A 155 2.63 13.83 6.87
CA ASP A 155 2.12 12.57 7.42
C ASP A 155 0.60 12.64 7.65
N ASP A 156 0.11 13.74 8.23
CA ASP A 156 -1.30 13.91 8.64
C ASP A 156 -2.24 14.24 7.46
N LEU A 157 -1.86 15.18 6.59
CA LEU A 157 -2.67 15.54 5.42
C LEU A 157 -2.64 14.42 4.39
N GLY A 158 -1.52 13.72 4.24
CA GLY A 158 -1.45 12.56 3.36
C GLY A 158 -2.40 11.46 3.83
N VAL A 159 -2.34 11.09 5.11
CA VAL A 159 -3.24 10.07 5.67
C VAL A 159 -4.71 10.50 5.57
N LYS A 160 -5.06 11.73 5.98
CA LYS A 160 -6.45 12.20 5.98
C LYS A 160 -7.00 12.39 4.56
N GLY A 161 -6.19 12.90 3.63
CA GLY A 161 -6.53 13.06 2.21
C GLY A 161 -6.79 11.72 1.55
N CYS A 162 -5.85 10.78 1.65
CA CYS A 162 -6.01 9.43 1.15
C CYS A 162 -7.20 8.68 1.77
N LEU A 163 -7.43 8.80 3.08
CA LEU A 163 -8.59 8.16 3.74
C LEU A 163 -9.91 8.78 3.27
N THR A 164 -9.93 10.09 3.02
CA THR A 164 -11.12 10.77 2.47
C THR A 164 -11.39 10.33 1.04
N ALA A 165 -10.35 10.19 0.21
CA ALA A 165 -10.47 9.65 -1.15
C ALA A 165 -10.92 8.19 -1.13
N GLU A 166 -10.34 7.34 -0.27
CA GLU A 166 -10.79 5.97 0.00
C GLU A 166 -12.28 5.92 0.34
N ARG A 167 -12.70 6.75 1.30
CA ARG A 167 -14.09 6.82 1.73
C ARG A 167 -15.02 7.28 0.62
N THR A 168 -14.61 8.26 -0.18
CA THR A 168 -15.40 8.76 -1.31
C THR A 168 -15.58 7.68 -2.37
N GLU A 169 -14.50 6.98 -2.72
CA GLU A 169 -14.52 5.93 -3.73
C GLU A 169 -15.35 4.72 -3.31
N ILE A 170 -15.23 4.25 -2.07
CA ILE A 170 -16.06 3.13 -1.60
C ILE A 170 -17.53 3.50 -1.55
N VAL A 171 -17.89 4.70 -1.08
CA VAL A 171 -19.30 5.15 -1.03
C VAL A 171 -19.89 5.23 -2.43
N ARG A 172 -19.16 5.82 -3.37
CA ARG A 172 -19.60 5.97 -4.76
C ARG A 172 -19.81 4.62 -5.44
N ALA A 173 -18.82 3.73 -5.34
CA ALA A 173 -18.89 2.41 -5.96
C ALA A 173 -19.96 1.51 -5.31
N PHE A 174 -20.07 1.53 -3.98
CA PHE A 174 -21.11 0.84 -3.23
C PHE A 174 -22.51 1.32 -3.62
N ALA A 175 -22.72 2.64 -3.69
CA ALA A 175 -24.01 3.21 -4.08
C ALA A 175 -24.39 2.82 -5.51
N THR A 176 -23.42 2.81 -6.43
CA THR A 176 -23.62 2.39 -7.82
C THR A 176 -24.02 0.93 -7.90
N LEU A 177 -23.28 0.03 -7.22
CA LEU A 177 -23.60 -1.39 -7.17
C LEU A 177 -25.00 -1.62 -6.57
N ARG A 178 -25.34 -0.95 -5.46
CA ARG A 178 -26.67 -1.03 -4.85
C ARG A 178 -27.79 -0.63 -5.81
N ILE A 179 -27.61 0.46 -6.57
CA ILE A 179 -28.60 0.90 -7.56
C ILE A 179 -28.76 -0.14 -8.68
N LEU A 180 -27.66 -0.75 -9.13
CA LEU A 180 -27.71 -1.81 -10.14
C LEU A 180 -28.45 -3.05 -9.63
N LEU A 181 -28.15 -3.50 -8.41
CA LEU A 181 -28.85 -4.62 -7.77
C LEU A 181 -30.34 -4.31 -7.52
N ASN A 182 -30.72 -3.06 -7.32
CA ASN A 182 -32.13 -2.66 -7.21
C ASN A 182 -32.91 -2.75 -8.53
N LYS A 183 -32.21 -2.63 -9.67
CA LYS A 183 -32.83 -2.79 -10.99
C LYS A 183 -32.92 -4.25 -11.42
N ASP A 184 -32.15 -5.13 -10.78
CA ASP A 184 -32.13 -6.55 -11.08
C ASP A 184 -33.21 -7.29 -10.26
N TYR A 185 -34.26 -7.73 -10.95
CA TYR A 185 -35.38 -8.46 -10.33
C TYR A 185 -34.98 -9.86 -9.84
N ILE A 186 -33.77 -10.32 -10.18
CA ILE A 186 -33.28 -11.66 -9.84
C ILE A 186 -32.67 -11.71 -8.43
N VAL A 187 -32.30 -10.56 -7.85
CA VAL A 187 -31.66 -10.44 -6.53
C VAL A 187 -32.66 -9.94 -5.50
N LYS A 188 -32.96 -10.74 -4.48
CA LYS A 188 -33.85 -10.31 -3.39
C LYS A 188 -33.15 -9.29 -2.48
N GLU A 189 -33.92 -8.46 -1.77
CA GLU A 189 -33.35 -7.46 -0.85
C GLU A 189 -32.36 -8.06 0.15
N GLU A 190 -32.72 -9.17 0.81
CA GLU A 190 -31.81 -9.83 1.76
C GLU A 190 -30.53 -10.40 1.13
N GLU A 191 -30.52 -10.65 -0.18
CA GLU A 191 -29.37 -11.20 -0.90
C GLU A 191 -28.38 -10.11 -1.34
N LYS A 192 -28.86 -8.86 -1.49
CA LYS A 192 -28.03 -7.72 -1.89
C LYS A 192 -26.92 -7.47 -0.88
N ASP A 193 -27.22 -7.63 0.41
CA ASP A 193 -26.24 -7.46 1.48
C ASP A 193 -25.06 -8.43 1.34
N ILE A 194 -25.28 -9.65 0.85
CA ILE A 194 -24.20 -10.63 0.62
C ILE A 194 -23.24 -10.13 -0.46
N ILE A 195 -23.79 -9.60 -1.56
CA ILE A 195 -23.00 -9.06 -2.67
C ILE A 195 -22.26 -7.78 -2.24
N LEU A 196 -22.96 -6.87 -1.56
CA LEU A 196 -22.43 -5.59 -1.11
C LEU A 196 -21.33 -5.76 -0.05
N THR A 197 -21.48 -6.74 0.85
CA THR A 197 -20.44 -7.07 1.84
C THR A 197 -19.24 -7.72 1.19
N ALA A 198 -19.42 -8.63 0.22
CA ALA A 198 -18.32 -9.19 -0.56
C ALA A 198 -17.50 -8.10 -1.28
N PHE A 199 -18.18 -7.13 -1.91
CA PHE A 199 -17.55 -5.96 -2.52
C PHE A 199 -16.74 -5.15 -1.48
N THR A 200 -17.34 -4.83 -0.34
CA THR A 200 -16.73 -4.01 0.72
C THR A 200 -15.48 -4.70 1.31
N GLN A 201 -15.56 -6.00 1.58
CA GLN A 201 -14.43 -6.77 2.11
C GLN A 201 -13.24 -6.77 1.14
N GLU A 202 -13.49 -6.98 -0.14
CA GLU A 202 -12.43 -7.00 -1.14
C GLU A 202 -11.86 -5.61 -1.42
N PHE A 203 -12.69 -4.56 -1.34
CA PHE A 203 -12.24 -3.16 -1.40
C PHE A 203 -11.29 -2.86 -0.23
N GLU A 204 -11.71 -3.10 1.01
CA GLU A 204 -10.91 -2.79 2.20
C GLU A 204 -9.59 -3.53 2.20
N ARG A 205 -9.60 -4.80 1.78
CA ARG A 205 -8.37 -5.57 1.64
C ARG A 205 -7.40 -4.92 0.66
N ARG A 206 -7.86 -4.45 -0.49
CA ARG A 206 -7.01 -3.82 -1.51
C ARG A 206 -6.56 -2.42 -1.09
N ALA A 207 -7.46 -1.63 -0.49
CA ALA A 207 -7.13 -0.34 0.10
C ALA A 207 -6.07 -0.48 1.20
N ALA A 208 -6.18 -1.49 2.08
CA ALA A 208 -5.19 -1.77 3.12
C ALA A 208 -3.80 -2.11 2.54
N GLN A 209 -3.72 -2.86 1.44
CA GLN A 209 -2.44 -3.12 0.77
C GLN A 209 -1.83 -1.84 0.17
N LYS A 210 -2.67 -0.96 -0.40
CA LYS A 210 -2.23 0.35 -0.90
C LYS A 210 -1.75 1.24 0.25
N ARG A 211 -2.47 1.28 1.38
CA ARG A 211 -2.06 1.95 2.63
C ARG A 211 -0.68 1.49 3.12
N LYS A 212 -0.42 0.17 3.13
CA LYS A 212 0.90 -0.38 3.50
C LYS A 212 2.01 0.10 2.59
N LYS A 213 1.76 0.15 1.27
CA LYS A 213 2.75 0.65 0.30
C LYS A 213 3.03 2.15 0.52
N ARG A 214 2.00 2.96 0.77
CA ARG A 214 2.13 4.41 1.01
C ARG A 214 2.86 4.75 2.31
N ALA A 215 2.55 4.03 3.40
CA ALA A 215 3.18 4.25 4.70
C ALA A 215 4.69 4.01 4.71
N GLY A 216 5.22 3.26 3.73
CA GLY A 216 6.67 3.08 3.57
C GLY A 216 7.39 4.27 2.94
N GLY A 217 6.72 5.09 2.11
CA GLY A 217 7.36 6.14 1.30
C GLY A 217 7.16 7.58 1.77
N SER A 218 6.15 7.89 2.59
CA SER A 218 5.81 9.31 2.85
C SER A 218 6.91 10.13 3.53
N LEU A 219 7.66 9.51 4.46
CA LEU A 219 8.73 10.18 5.18
C LEU A 219 10.00 10.33 4.33
N GLU A 220 10.24 9.37 3.43
CA GLU A 220 11.29 9.46 2.42
C GLU A 220 10.97 10.56 1.41
N ASP A 221 9.74 10.58 0.89
CA ASP A 221 9.24 11.57 -0.08
C ASP A 221 9.31 13.00 0.45
N VAL A 222 8.93 13.25 1.70
CA VAL A 222 9.04 14.59 2.31
C VAL A 222 10.49 14.98 2.56
N THR A 223 11.35 14.02 2.91
CA THR A 223 12.79 14.25 3.09
C THR A 223 13.44 14.61 1.75
N ASP A 224 13.11 13.88 0.69
CA ASP A 224 13.52 14.17 -0.68
C ASP A 224 13.14 15.59 -1.10
N PHE A 225 11.88 15.97 -0.86
CA PHE A 225 11.40 17.32 -1.12
C PHE A 225 12.17 18.37 -0.34
N ILE A 226 12.43 18.15 0.96
CA ILE A 226 13.19 19.09 1.80
C ILE A 226 14.62 19.26 1.26
N LEU A 227 15.29 18.16 0.92
CA LEU A 227 16.65 18.21 0.35
C LEU A 227 16.67 19.01 -0.96
N GLU A 228 15.72 18.76 -1.86
CA GLU A 228 15.60 19.48 -3.12
C GLU A 228 15.29 20.96 -2.92
N TYR A 229 14.33 21.29 -2.05
CA TYR A 229 13.93 22.67 -1.75
C TYR A 229 15.11 23.51 -1.23
N TYR A 230 15.95 22.94 -0.38
CA TYR A 230 17.15 23.61 0.14
C TYR A 230 18.39 23.47 -0.75
N GLY A 231 18.26 22.86 -1.93
CA GLY A 231 19.37 22.69 -2.88
C GLY A 231 20.47 21.74 -2.40
N ILE A 232 20.16 20.82 -1.48
CA ILE A 232 21.11 19.83 -0.95
C ILE A 232 21.23 18.69 -1.96
N LYS A 233 22.42 18.56 -2.56
CA LYS A 233 22.68 17.53 -3.58
C LYS A 233 22.78 16.14 -2.94
N ARG A 234 21.92 15.24 -3.41
CA ARG A 234 21.98 13.81 -3.10
C ARG A 234 23.19 13.16 -3.76
N ALA A 235 23.72 12.14 -3.10
CA ALA A 235 24.81 11.30 -3.55
C ALA A 235 24.31 9.88 -3.84
N THR A 236 25.13 9.10 -4.54
CA THR A 236 24.88 7.67 -4.72
C THR A 236 25.26 6.91 -3.46
N ALA A 237 24.51 5.85 -3.16
CA ALA A 237 24.87 4.93 -2.08
C ALA A 237 26.28 4.35 -2.28
N PRO A 238 27.05 4.11 -1.19
CA PRO A 238 28.34 3.46 -1.29
C PRO A 238 28.20 2.03 -1.81
N ALA A 239 29.04 1.65 -2.77
CA ALA A 239 29.03 0.31 -3.35
C ALA A 239 29.28 -0.76 -2.27
N HIS A 240 28.50 -1.84 -2.31
CA HIS A 240 28.58 -2.97 -1.36
C HIS A 240 28.35 -2.61 0.11
N PHE A 241 27.80 -1.43 0.41
CA PHE A 241 27.34 -1.11 1.75
C PHE A 241 26.01 -1.81 2.03
N GLN A 242 26.07 -2.96 2.72
CA GLN A 242 24.91 -3.58 3.34
C GLN A 242 24.94 -3.20 4.82
N ALA A 243 24.16 -2.20 5.19
CA ALA A 243 23.95 -1.86 6.58
C ALA A 243 22.79 -2.66 7.17
N ASP A 244 22.93 -2.99 8.45
CA ASP A 244 21.85 -3.50 9.29
C ASP A 244 20.75 -2.45 9.54
N ILE A 245 20.95 -1.21 9.10
CA ILE A 245 19.94 -0.16 9.06
C ILE A 245 19.72 0.31 7.63
N GLU A 246 18.45 0.40 7.24
CA GLU A 246 18.04 0.94 5.96
C GLU A 246 18.33 2.45 5.91
N VAL A 247 19.14 2.84 4.92
CA VAL A 247 19.49 4.23 4.61
C VAL A 247 18.79 4.60 3.32
N ASP A 248 17.85 5.52 3.43
CA ASP A 248 16.94 5.90 2.34
C ASP A 248 17.57 6.98 1.44
N ASN A 249 18.44 7.83 2.01
CA ASN A 249 19.07 8.94 1.29
C ASN A 249 20.57 9.09 1.62
N TRP A 250 21.33 9.66 0.69
CA TRP A 250 22.76 9.92 0.87
C TRP A 250 23.09 11.36 0.49
N VAL A 251 23.91 12.02 1.31
CA VAL A 251 24.41 13.38 1.08
C VAL A 251 25.93 13.37 1.16
N LYS A 252 26.61 14.04 0.22
CA LYS A 252 28.06 14.18 0.23
C LYS A 252 28.48 15.45 0.95
N THR A 253 29.38 15.32 1.91
CA THR A 253 29.96 16.43 2.69
C THR A 253 31.07 17.13 1.91
N LYS A 254 31.51 18.31 2.38
CA LYS A 254 32.57 19.10 1.72
C LYS A 254 33.93 18.39 1.73
N ASP A 255 34.20 17.60 2.77
CA ASP A 255 35.38 16.74 2.90
C ASP A 255 35.28 15.44 2.09
N GLY A 256 34.18 15.24 1.34
CA GLY A 256 33.98 14.11 0.43
C GLY A 256 33.50 12.82 1.10
N TRP A 257 33.21 12.85 2.40
CA TRP A 257 32.54 11.76 3.12
C TRP A 257 31.03 11.76 2.81
N LEU A 258 30.34 10.73 3.31
CA LEU A 258 28.90 10.55 3.13
C LEU A 258 28.16 10.66 4.46
N ILE A 259 26.97 11.25 4.41
CA ILE A 259 25.97 11.18 5.47
C ILE A 259 24.81 10.35 4.93
N GLY A 260 24.51 9.26 5.62
CA GLY A 260 23.31 8.47 5.34
C GLY A 260 22.13 9.07 6.10
N ILE A 261 20.99 9.22 5.44
CA ILE A 261 19.73 9.65 6.05
C ILE A 261 18.77 8.46 6.04
N SER A 262 18.26 8.12 7.22
CA SER A 262 17.33 7.02 7.46
C SER A 262 16.02 7.58 7.99
N CYS A 263 14.95 7.37 7.25
CA CYS A 263 13.61 7.85 7.50
C CYS A 263 12.80 6.73 8.16
N LYS A 264 12.47 6.88 9.45
CA LYS A 264 11.73 5.85 10.18
C LYS A 264 10.66 6.48 11.06
N ARG A 265 9.40 6.07 10.91
CA ARG A 265 8.34 6.48 11.85
C ARG A 265 8.65 6.03 13.28
N THR A 266 9.09 4.79 13.46
CA THR A 266 9.51 4.19 14.75
C THR A 266 10.71 3.27 14.52
N ILE A 267 11.64 3.18 15.47
CA ILE A 267 12.86 2.34 15.34
C ILE A 267 12.59 0.88 15.74
N ARG A 268 11.69 0.65 16.71
CA ARG A 268 11.27 -0.62 17.31
C ARG A 268 12.44 -1.50 17.73
N GLU A 269 12.47 -2.78 17.36
CA GLU A 269 13.54 -3.75 17.65
C GLU A 269 14.64 -3.79 16.59
N ARG A 270 14.46 -3.12 15.44
CA ARG A 270 15.37 -3.20 14.29
C ARG A 270 16.79 -2.72 14.58
N TRP A 271 16.97 -1.83 15.56
CA TRP A 271 18.28 -1.37 16.04
C TRP A 271 19.18 -2.49 16.56
N LYS A 272 18.62 -3.62 16.99
CA LYS A 272 19.40 -4.76 17.50
C LYS A 272 20.30 -5.40 16.44
N GLN A 273 19.95 -5.26 15.16
CA GLN A 273 20.79 -5.75 14.06
C GLN A 273 22.02 -4.85 13.88
N VAL A 274 21.87 -3.54 14.10
CA VAL A 274 22.96 -2.55 14.04
C VAL A 274 23.91 -2.66 15.22
N ALA A 275 23.39 -3.06 16.38
CA ALA A 275 24.15 -3.28 17.61
C ALA A 275 25.30 -4.29 17.45
N SER A 276 25.17 -5.24 16.52
CA SER A 276 26.18 -6.27 16.23
C SER A 276 27.27 -5.82 15.26
N ALA A 277 27.16 -4.64 14.65
CA ALA A 277 28.14 -4.14 13.69
C ALA A 277 29.36 -3.49 14.39
N GLU A 278 30.57 -3.75 13.86
CA GLU A 278 31.77 -3.06 14.34
C GLU A 278 31.68 -1.54 14.09
N SER A 279 32.10 -0.73 15.06
CA SER A 279 32.15 0.75 14.97
C SER A 279 32.98 1.29 13.78
N THR A 280 33.83 0.43 13.20
CA THR A 280 34.69 0.72 12.05
C THR A 280 33.99 0.63 10.71
N VAL A 281 32.82 -0.02 10.62
CA VAL A 281 32.12 -0.29 9.35
C VAL A 281 31.83 1.01 8.60
N LEU A 282 31.27 2.02 9.26
CA LEU A 282 30.98 3.31 8.62
C LEU A 282 32.25 3.97 8.05
N SER A 283 33.39 3.85 8.74
CA SER A 283 34.67 4.41 8.26
C SER A 283 35.18 3.71 7.01
N LYS A 284 34.98 2.38 6.88
CA LYS A 284 35.38 1.61 5.68
C LYS A 284 34.71 2.15 4.41
N PHE A 285 33.49 2.68 4.53
CA PHE A 285 32.70 3.23 3.42
C PHE A 285 32.72 4.76 3.35
N LYS A 286 33.62 5.42 4.10
CA LYS A 286 33.70 6.89 4.21
C LYS A 286 32.39 7.55 4.64
N ILE A 287 31.66 6.88 5.53
CA ILE A 287 30.41 7.40 6.11
C ILE A 287 30.76 8.10 7.43
N LYS A 288 30.36 9.37 7.51
CA LYS A 288 30.65 10.25 8.65
C LYS A 288 29.63 10.02 9.76
N TYR A 289 28.34 10.07 9.39
CA TYR A 289 27.21 9.88 10.29
C TYR A 289 26.06 9.17 9.58
N ILE A 290 25.18 8.54 10.37
CA ILE A 290 23.83 8.17 9.96
C ILE A 290 22.83 9.05 10.70
N PHE A 291 22.07 9.85 9.97
CA PHE A 291 21.02 10.72 10.51
C PHE A 291 19.68 10.00 10.44
N HIS A 292 19.02 9.81 11.57
CA HIS A 292 17.68 9.25 11.66
C HIS A 292 16.66 10.38 11.76
N ILE A 293 15.74 10.46 10.81
CA ILE A 293 14.55 11.30 10.93
C ILE A 293 13.45 10.41 11.52
N VAL A 294 13.00 10.75 12.74
CA VAL A 294 12.00 9.96 13.47
C VAL A 294 10.80 10.84 13.82
N THR A 295 9.59 10.37 13.50
CA THR A 295 8.34 11.11 13.77
C THR A 295 7.57 10.60 14.99
N TYR A 296 7.69 9.31 15.34
CA TYR A 296 7.14 8.73 16.56
C TYR A 296 8.27 8.13 17.40
N ASP A 297 8.74 8.91 18.37
CA ASP A 297 9.98 8.69 19.09
C ASP A 297 9.80 8.22 20.54
N GLU A 298 8.56 8.02 20.96
CA GLU A 298 8.20 7.41 22.26
C GLU A 298 8.82 6.01 22.45
N ASP A 299 9.20 5.34 21.35
CA ASP A 299 9.84 4.03 21.39
C ASP A 299 11.37 4.10 21.54
N LEU A 300 11.99 5.28 21.53
CA LEU A 300 13.42 5.45 21.72
C LEU A 300 13.76 5.35 23.21
N SER A 301 14.42 4.28 23.65
CA SER A 301 14.94 4.17 25.03
C SER A 301 16.35 4.76 25.14
N ASP A 302 16.83 4.99 26.37
CA ASP A 302 18.17 5.53 26.64
C ASP A 302 19.25 4.58 26.09
N ASP A 303 19.02 3.27 26.19
CA ASP A 303 19.89 2.23 25.62
C ASP A 303 19.99 2.33 24.10
N LYS A 304 18.86 2.54 23.40
CA LYS A 304 18.84 2.69 21.94
C LYS A 304 19.66 3.89 21.50
N LEU A 305 19.43 5.03 22.16
CA LEU A 305 20.11 6.28 21.85
C LEU A 305 21.60 6.19 22.15
N SER A 306 21.98 5.63 23.30
CA SER A 306 23.38 5.51 23.70
C SER A 306 24.16 4.58 22.78
N LEU A 307 23.60 3.41 22.46
CA LEU A 307 24.28 2.41 21.64
C LEU A 307 24.47 2.90 20.21
N LEU A 308 23.39 3.35 19.55
CA LEU A 308 23.48 3.84 18.18
C LEU A 308 24.26 5.15 18.11
N GLY A 309 24.10 6.02 19.11
CA GLY A 309 24.88 7.25 19.25
C GLY A 309 26.39 6.98 19.28
N GLY A 310 26.83 5.97 20.05
CA GLY A 310 28.22 5.51 20.07
C GLY A 310 28.74 5.01 18.71
N LEU A 311 27.84 4.64 17.79
CA LEU A 311 28.15 4.22 16.43
C LEU A 311 28.04 5.36 15.40
N ARG A 312 28.01 6.64 15.84
CA ARG A 312 27.86 7.84 14.99
C ARG A 312 26.48 7.99 14.34
N HIS A 313 25.44 7.49 15.00
CA HIS A 313 24.06 7.78 14.62
C HIS A 313 23.56 9.02 15.37
N VAL A 314 22.78 9.86 14.68
CA VAL A 314 22.17 11.08 15.24
C VAL A 314 20.69 11.07 14.93
N PHE A 315 19.84 11.30 15.93
CA PHE A 315 18.39 11.27 15.83
C PHE A 315 17.83 12.69 15.76
N TYR A 316 17.17 13.00 14.65
CA TYR A 316 16.37 14.21 14.46
C TYR A 316 14.93 13.90 14.83
N LEU A 317 14.46 14.55 15.89
CA LEU A 317 13.14 14.33 16.51
C LEU A 317 12.23 15.55 16.33
N PRO A 318 10.90 15.42 16.44
CA PRO A 318 10.00 16.57 16.39
C PRO A 318 10.40 17.63 17.41
N ASP A 319 10.34 18.90 17.03
CA ASP A 319 10.85 20.01 17.83
C ASP A 319 10.15 20.15 19.20
N ASP A 320 8.89 19.73 19.28
CA ASP A 320 8.05 19.69 20.49
C ASP A 320 8.10 18.36 21.24
N SER A 321 8.92 17.41 20.80
CA SER A 321 9.01 16.08 21.39
C SER A 321 9.43 16.13 22.86
N ARG A 322 8.66 15.42 23.69
CA ARG A 322 9.02 15.15 25.09
C ARG A 322 10.36 14.40 25.17
N ARG A 323 10.61 13.47 24.25
CA ARG A 323 11.80 12.65 24.23
C ARG A 323 13.04 13.46 23.85
N LEU A 324 12.91 14.37 22.88
CA LEU A 324 13.94 15.34 22.55
C LEU A 324 14.31 16.18 23.77
N LYS A 325 13.30 16.76 24.44
CA LYS A 325 13.51 17.59 25.63
C LYS A 325 14.31 16.84 26.70
N TYR A 326 13.84 15.65 27.08
CA TYR A 326 14.53 14.81 28.05
C TYR A 326 15.98 14.49 27.64
N ALA A 327 16.19 13.97 26.42
CA ALA A 327 17.51 13.51 26.00
C ALA A 327 18.49 14.67 25.77
N SER A 328 18.02 15.86 25.40
CA SER A 328 18.84 17.07 25.23
C SER A 328 19.42 17.60 26.56
N GLU A 329 18.71 17.39 27.66
CA GLU A 329 19.15 17.75 29.02
C GLU A 329 20.03 16.67 29.65
N HIS A 330 19.98 15.44 29.13
CA HIS A 330 20.73 14.30 29.65
C HIS A 330 22.19 14.29 29.16
N VAL A 331 23.14 14.33 30.11
CA VAL A 331 24.60 14.46 29.84
C VAL A 331 25.12 13.42 28.84
N GLY A 332 24.66 12.18 28.95
CA GLY A 332 25.09 11.07 28.08
C GLY A 332 24.35 10.95 26.74
N LEU A 333 23.24 11.67 26.52
CA LEU A 333 22.38 11.49 25.34
C LEU A 333 22.29 12.74 24.46
N LYS A 334 22.56 13.92 25.00
CA LYS A 334 22.37 15.22 24.33
C LYS A 334 23.07 15.35 22.98
N ASN A 335 24.16 14.62 22.76
CA ASN A 335 24.92 14.67 21.51
C ASN A 335 24.32 13.77 20.41
N TYR A 336 23.40 12.88 20.77
CA TYR A 336 22.80 11.90 19.87
C TYR A 336 21.41 12.31 19.39
N VAL A 337 20.80 13.33 19.99
CA VAL A 337 19.48 13.84 19.60
C VAL A 337 19.56 15.30 19.18
N ARG A 338 18.75 15.70 18.19
CA ARG A 338 18.62 17.07 17.72
C ARG A 338 17.16 17.34 17.30
N PRO A 339 16.67 18.59 17.37
CA PRO A 339 15.41 18.96 16.74
C PRO A 339 15.50 18.80 15.22
N ILE A 340 14.40 18.37 14.60
CA ILE A 340 14.28 18.23 13.14
C ILE A 340 14.58 19.55 12.42
N SER A 341 14.20 20.69 13.00
CA SER A 341 14.50 21.99 12.41
C SER A 341 16.00 22.28 12.22
N GLN A 342 16.89 21.58 12.93
CA GLN A 342 18.34 21.73 12.76
C GLN A 342 18.93 20.88 11.63
N LEU A 343 18.15 19.97 11.04
CA LEU A 343 18.64 19.01 10.04
C LEU A 343 19.34 19.68 8.86
N VAL A 344 18.70 20.70 8.28
CA VAL A 344 19.20 21.39 7.08
C VAL A 344 20.47 22.16 7.39
N ASP A 345 20.46 22.91 8.49
CA ASP A 345 21.62 23.63 9.01
C ASP A 345 22.82 22.71 9.26
N ASP A 346 22.58 21.55 9.86
CA ASP A 346 23.62 20.57 10.14
C ASP A 346 24.16 19.94 8.87
N LEU A 347 23.31 19.64 7.88
CA LEU A 347 23.76 19.14 6.57
C LEU A 347 24.60 20.19 5.83
N LYS A 348 24.23 21.48 5.89
CA LYS A 348 24.99 22.58 5.25
C LYS A 348 26.33 22.86 5.91
N LYS A 349 26.48 22.57 7.20
CA LYS A 349 27.74 22.76 7.96
C LYS A 349 28.80 21.73 7.60
N GLN A 350 28.40 20.51 7.27
CA GLN A 350 29.30 19.43 6.82
C GLN A 350 29.85 19.71 5.42
#